data_AF-A0A2K4IQT4-F1
#
_entry.id   AF-A0A2K4IQT4-F1
#
_cell.length_a   1.000
_cell.length_b   1.000
_cell.length_c   1.000
_cell.angle_alpha   90.00
_cell.angle_beta   90.00
_cell.angle_gamma   90.00
#
_symmetry.space_group_name_H-M   'P 1'
#
loop_
_entity.id
_entity.type
_entity.pdbx_description
1 polymer ?
#
loop_
_entity_poly.entity_id
_entity_poly.type
_entity_poly.pdbx_seq_one_letter_code
_entity_poly.pdbx_strand_id
1 'polypeptide(L)'
;MNSTGLHSMLPPTYRKALKTWRPVILYFANEHCPACEWAGPVFRQIAEPYRHRANIYMLNTSESPRHPQVTGTPTVLFYKDGKLVKNLKGIGTEETLARDFAEHIGRTKAPAAPLKRLHDLLWLRQILRTLRTVPRARLRVL
;
A
#
# COMPACT_ATOMS: atom_id res chain seq x y z
N MET A 1 -20.03 -24.69 2.55
CA MET A 1 -20.58 -23.98 1.38
C MET A 1 -19.42 -23.65 0.44
N ASN A 2 -19.42 -24.24 -0.75
CA ASN A 2 -18.23 -24.48 -1.58
C ASN A 2 -17.70 -23.22 -2.28
N SER A 3 -16.59 -22.69 -1.78
CA SER A 3 -15.82 -21.58 -2.37
C SER A 3 -15.17 -21.93 -3.73
N THR A 4 -15.22 -23.20 -4.14
CA THR A 4 -14.69 -23.71 -5.42
C THR A 4 -15.43 -23.16 -6.64
N GLY A 5 -16.72 -22.81 -6.51
CA GLY A 5 -17.55 -22.33 -7.63
C GLY A 5 -17.28 -20.88 -8.06
N LEU A 6 -16.83 -20.02 -7.13
CA LEU A 6 -16.51 -18.62 -7.44
C LEU A 6 -15.23 -18.51 -8.28
N HIS A 7 -14.26 -19.40 -8.05
CA HIS A 7 -13.01 -19.40 -8.80
C HIS A 7 -13.22 -19.75 -10.28
N SER A 8 -14.16 -20.64 -10.61
CA SER A 8 -14.48 -21.01 -12.00
C SER A 8 -15.15 -19.89 -12.80
N MET A 9 -15.86 -18.97 -12.13
CA MET A 9 -16.56 -17.85 -12.77
C MET A 9 -15.65 -16.65 -13.05
N LEU A 10 -14.40 -16.67 -12.57
CA LEU A 10 -13.46 -15.58 -12.79
C LEU A 10 -12.82 -15.66 -14.19
N PRO A 11 -12.58 -14.50 -14.84
CA PRO A 11 -11.76 -14.40 -16.03
C PRO A 11 -10.43 -15.18 -15.91
N PRO A 12 -9.91 -15.79 -17.01
CA PRO A 12 -8.68 -16.59 -17.00
C PRO A 12 -7.48 -15.87 -16.35
N THR A 13 -7.36 -14.56 -16.55
CA THR A 13 -6.30 -13.72 -15.99
C THR A 13 -6.29 -13.76 -14.46
N TYR A 14 -7.45 -13.60 -13.82
CA TYR A 14 -7.54 -13.67 -12.36
C TYR A 14 -7.30 -15.09 -11.84
N ARG A 15 -7.87 -16.11 -12.50
CA ARG A 15 -7.61 -17.50 -12.14
C ARG A 15 -6.12 -17.83 -12.17
N LYS A 16 -5.37 -17.29 -13.14
CA LYS A 16 -3.91 -17.45 -13.20
C LYS A 16 -3.22 -16.72 -12.04
N ALA A 17 -3.58 -15.47 -11.76
CA ALA A 17 -2.99 -14.69 -10.67
C ALA A 17 -3.26 -15.30 -9.28
N LEU A 18 -4.41 -15.94 -9.09
CA LEU A 18 -4.82 -16.57 -7.83
C LEU A 18 -4.22 -17.96 -7.59
N LYS A 19 -3.56 -18.56 -8.60
CA LYS A 19 -2.82 -19.84 -8.46
C LYS A 19 -1.47 -19.60 -7.80
N THR A 20 -1.49 -19.28 -6.51
CA THR A 20 -0.30 -19.06 -5.70
C THR A 20 -0.59 -19.37 -4.22
N TRP A 21 0.45 -19.71 -3.47
CA TRP A 21 0.36 -19.89 -2.02
C TRP A 21 0.37 -18.56 -1.26
N ARG A 22 0.84 -17.47 -1.91
CA ARG A 22 0.87 -16.14 -1.29
C ARG A 22 -0.53 -15.51 -1.33
N PRO A 23 -0.94 -14.77 -0.28
CA PRO A 23 -2.16 -13.97 -0.35
C PRO A 23 -2.13 -13.03 -1.56
N VAL A 24 -3.28 -12.83 -2.20
CA VAL A 24 -3.43 -11.93 -3.35
C VAL A 24 -4.39 -10.81 -2.99
N ILE A 25 -3.97 -9.57 -3.18
CA ILE A 25 -4.78 -8.39 -2.92
C ILE A 25 -4.98 -7.65 -4.23
N LEU A 26 -6.23 -7.40 -4.59
CA LEU A 26 -6.62 -6.68 -5.79
C LEU A 26 -7.29 -5.36 -5.38
N TYR A 27 -6.67 -4.23 -5.70
CA TYR A 27 -7.25 -2.90 -5.58
C TYR A 27 -7.77 -2.45 -6.94
N PHE A 28 -9.07 -2.25 -7.06
CA PHE A 28 -9.71 -1.79 -8.29
C PHE A 28 -10.03 -0.30 -8.20
N ALA A 29 -9.59 0.45 -9.20
CA ALA A 29 -9.86 1.88 -9.34
C ALA A 29 -10.27 2.24 -10.79
N ASN A 30 -10.58 3.52 -11.00
CA ASN A 30 -10.85 4.11 -12.30
C ASN A 30 -10.32 5.55 -12.28
N GLU A 31 -9.94 6.09 -13.43
CA GLU A 31 -9.53 7.50 -13.61
C GLU A 31 -10.67 8.47 -13.31
N HIS A 32 -11.92 8.08 -13.58
CA HIS A 32 -13.11 8.90 -13.31
C HIS A 32 -13.72 8.62 -11.93
N CYS A 33 -12.88 8.46 -10.92
CA CYS A 33 -13.29 8.14 -9.56
C CYS A 33 -12.64 9.11 -8.57
N PRO A 34 -13.34 10.19 -8.15
CA PRO A 34 -12.81 11.15 -7.19
C PRO A 34 -12.39 10.49 -5.87
N ALA A 35 -13.15 9.47 -5.44
CA ALA A 35 -12.82 8.73 -4.22
C ALA A 35 -11.50 7.92 -4.33
N CYS A 36 -11.08 7.59 -5.55
CA CYS A 36 -9.89 6.80 -5.79
C CYS A 36 -8.61 7.64 -5.67
N GLU A 37 -8.70 8.97 -5.86
CA GLU A 37 -7.56 9.89 -5.78
C GLU A 37 -6.93 9.90 -4.38
N TRP A 38 -7.76 9.93 -3.33
CA TRP A 38 -7.29 9.87 -1.95
C TRP A 38 -7.04 8.43 -1.49
N ALA A 39 -7.86 7.47 -1.94
CA ALA A 39 -7.75 6.09 -1.50
C ALA A 39 -6.50 5.37 -2.03
N GLY A 40 -6.09 5.65 -3.26
CA GLY A 40 -4.94 5.00 -3.90
C GLY A 40 -3.60 5.22 -3.16
N PRO A 41 -3.25 6.45 -2.76
CA PRO A 41 -2.08 6.73 -1.91
C PRO A 41 -2.14 6.02 -0.54
N VAL A 42 -3.28 6.08 0.15
CA VAL A 42 -3.47 5.43 1.47
C VAL A 42 -3.31 3.92 1.36
N PHE A 43 -3.93 3.31 0.34
CA PHE A 43 -3.79 1.88 0.06
C PHE A 43 -2.33 1.51 -0.17
N ARG A 44 -1.58 2.26 -0.99
CA ARG A 44 -0.16 2.02 -1.25
C ARG A 44 0.68 2.09 0.02
N GLN A 45 0.47 3.12 0.84
CA GLN A 45 1.19 3.29 2.11
C GLN A 45 1.02 2.07 3.03
N ILE A 46 -0.21 1.56 3.15
CA ILE A 46 -0.51 0.39 3.98
C ILE A 46 0.00 -0.91 3.34
N ALA A 47 -0.09 -1.03 2.02
CA ALA A 47 0.26 -2.23 1.27
C ALA A 47 1.78 -2.46 1.15
N GLU A 48 2.56 -1.38 1.09
CA GLU A 48 4.02 -1.40 0.93
C GLU A 48 4.75 -2.37 1.90
N PRO A 49 4.45 -2.38 3.22
CA PRO A 49 4.96 -3.39 4.16
C PRO A 49 4.82 -4.85 3.75
N TYR A 50 3.80 -5.15 2.95
CA TYR A 50 3.36 -6.50 2.63
C TYR A 50 3.80 -6.95 1.24
N ARG A 51 4.49 -6.12 0.46
CA ARG A 51 4.93 -6.43 -0.92
C ARG A 51 5.72 -7.74 -1.07
N HIS A 52 6.43 -8.14 -0.02
CA HIS A 52 7.21 -9.40 0.02
C HIS A 52 6.44 -10.58 0.62
N ARG A 53 5.25 -10.36 1.19
CA ARG A 53 4.41 -11.38 1.82
C ARG A 53 3.16 -11.72 1.01
N ALA A 54 2.66 -10.77 0.23
CA ALA A 54 1.49 -10.94 -0.64
C ALA A 54 1.78 -10.47 -2.07
N ASN A 55 0.98 -10.91 -3.03
CA ASN A 55 0.95 -10.36 -4.38
C ASN A 55 -0.12 -9.27 -4.40
N ILE A 56 0.28 -8.02 -4.62
CA ILE A 56 -0.60 -6.86 -4.51
C ILE A 56 -0.69 -6.21 -5.89
N TYR A 57 -1.91 -6.09 -6.40
CA TYR A 57 -2.19 -5.53 -7.72
C TYR A 57 -3.09 -4.31 -7.59
N MET A 58 -2.70 -3.22 -8.23
CA MET A 58 -3.58 -2.07 -8.47
C MET A 58 -4.04 -2.14 -9.92
N LEU A 59 -5.36 -2.15 -10.13
CA LEU A 59 -5.99 -2.44 -11.41
C LEU A 59 -6.94 -1.31 -11.79
N ASN A 60 -6.85 -0.86 -13.04
CA ASN A 60 -7.86 0.00 -13.63
C ASN A 60 -9.02 -0.86 -14.17
N THR A 61 -10.25 -0.51 -13.79
CA THR A 61 -11.47 -1.22 -14.23
C THR A 61 -11.79 -1.06 -15.70
N SER A 62 -11.26 -0.02 -16.39
CA SER A 62 -11.39 0.12 -17.85
C SER A 62 -10.45 -0.80 -18.62
N GLU A 63 -9.31 -1.17 -18.03
CA GLU A 63 -8.24 -1.94 -18.69
C GLU A 63 -8.21 -3.41 -18.27
N SER A 64 -8.94 -3.76 -17.20
CA SER A 64 -8.97 -5.11 -16.64
C SER A 64 -10.32 -5.79 -16.87
N PRO A 65 -10.35 -7.13 -17.05
CA PRO A 65 -11.60 -7.86 -17.21
C PRO A 65 -12.55 -7.62 -16.04
N ARG A 66 -13.87 -7.55 -16.30
CA ARG A 66 -14.84 -7.34 -15.22
C ARG A 66 -14.73 -8.43 -14.16
N HIS A 67 -14.54 -8.02 -12.91
CA HIS A 67 -14.56 -8.90 -11.76
C HIS A 67 -15.97 -8.89 -11.13
N PRO A 68 -16.62 -10.05 -10.89
CA PRO A 68 -18.04 -10.12 -10.49
C PRO A 68 -18.33 -9.47 -9.12
N GLN A 69 -17.32 -9.44 -8.25
CA GLN A 69 -17.42 -8.84 -6.92
C GLN A 69 -17.15 -7.33 -6.89
N VAL A 70 -16.76 -6.72 -8.02
CA VAL A 70 -16.45 -5.30 -8.14
C VAL A 70 -17.67 -4.61 -8.76
N THR A 71 -18.49 -4.01 -7.91
CA THR A 71 -19.69 -3.26 -8.33
C THR A 71 -19.44 -1.75 -8.46
N GLY A 72 -18.29 -1.28 -7.97
CA GLY A 72 -17.88 0.12 -8.01
C GLY A 72 -16.42 0.28 -7.58
N THR A 73 -15.89 1.49 -7.65
CA THR A 73 -14.51 1.82 -7.27
C THR A 73 -14.50 2.92 -6.20
N PRO A 74 -13.50 2.93 -5.29
CA PRO A 74 -12.47 1.90 -5.14
C PRO A 74 -13.03 0.61 -4.50
N THR A 75 -12.47 -0.55 -4.84
CA THR A 75 -12.81 -1.84 -4.20
C THR A 75 -11.54 -2.62 -3.91
N VAL A 76 -11.44 -3.23 -2.73
CA VAL A 76 -10.30 -4.08 -2.35
C VAL A 76 -10.74 -5.50 -2.10
N LEU A 77 -10.15 -6.45 -2.80
CA LEU A 77 -10.41 -7.88 -2.64
C LEU A 77 -9.19 -8.58 -2.06
N PHE A 78 -9.39 -9.36 -1.01
CA PHE A 78 -8.35 -10.20 -0.42
C PHE A 78 -8.64 -11.65 -0.75
N TYR A 79 -7.64 -12.32 -1.30
CA TYR A 79 -7.68 -13.73 -1.64
C TYR A 79 -6.61 -14.50 -0.88
N LYS A 80 -6.97 -15.68 -0.40
CA LYS A 80 -6.07 -16.66 0.22
C LYS A 80 -6.41 -18.04 -0.29
N ASP A 81 -5.41 -18.80 -0.73
CA ASP A 81 -5.59 -20.13 -1.32
C ASP A 81 -6.62 -20.15 -2.48
N GLY A 82 -6.59 -19.09 -3.29
CA GLY A 82 -7.52 -18.87 -4.40
C GLY A 82 -8.97 -18.54 -4.00
N LYS A 83 -9.25 -18.37 -2.70
CA LYS A 83 -10.58 -18.05 -2.17
C LYS A 83 -10.67 -16.60 -1.74
N LEU A 84 -11.77 -15.95 -2.07
CA LEU A 84 -12.07 -14.60 -1.59
C LEU A 84 -12.37 -14.66 -0.09
N VAL A 85 -11.53 -14.02 0.72
CA VAL A 85 -11.66 -13.98 2.19
C VAL A 85 -12.20 -12.65 2.69
N LYS A 86 -12.05 -11.57 1.91
CA LYS A 86 -12.59 -10.24 2.23
C LYS A 86 -12.88 -9.45 0.97
N ASN A 87 -13.99 -8.70 0.99
CA ASN A 87 -14.38 -7.74 -0.03
C ASN A 87 -14.70 -6.40 0.63
N LEU A 88 -13.90 -5.39 0.35
CA LEU A 88 -14.10 -4.02 0.82
C LEU A 88 -14.69 -3.18 -0.31
N LYS A 89 -15.91 -2.67 -0.10
CA LYS A 89 -16.50 -1.62 -0.94
C LYS A 89 -15.94 -0.29 -0.47
N GLY A 90 -14.84 0.15 -1.08
CA GLY A 90 -13.99 1.24 -0.61
C GLY A 90 -12.74 0.74 0.12
N ILE A 91 -12.00 1.67 0.74
CA ILE A 91 -10.84 1.34 1.59
C ILE A 91 -11.10 1.55 3.09
N GLY A 92 -12.23 2.13 3.49
CA GLY A 92 -12.49 2.50 4.89
C GLY A 92 -11.52 3.57 5.40
N THR A 93 -11.15 3.49 6.68
CA THR A 93 -10.10 4.33 7.29
C THR A 93 -8.74 3.64 7.22
N GLU A 94 -7.65 4.41 7.38
CA GLU A 94 -6.28 3.87 7.39
C GLU A 94 -6.12 2.74 8.43
N GLU A 95 -6.71 2.90 9.62
CA GLU A 95 -6.65 1.92 10.70
C GLU A 95 -7.40 0.63 10.36
N THR A 96 -8.59 0.76 9.78
CA THR A 96 -9.39 -0.41 9.40
C THR A 96 -8.73 -1.21 8.28
N LEU A 97 -8.16 -0.51 7.29
CA LEU A 97 -7.44 -1.14 6.20
C LEU A 97 -6.15 -1.80 6.70
N ALA A 98 -5.38 -1.12 7.56
CA ALA A 98 -4.19 -1.69 8.18
C ALA A 98 -4.50 -2.95 9.00
N ARG A 99 -5.64 -2.97 9.70
CA ARG A 99 -6.13 -4.14 10.43
C ARG A 99 -6.46 -5.29 9.48
N ASP A 100 -7.19 -5.05 8.39
CA ASP A 100 -7.53 -6.09 7.41
C ASP A 100 -6.27 -6.70 6.78
N PHE A 101 -5.26 -5.88 6.46
CA PHE A 101 -3.96 -6.36 5.98
C PHE A 101 -3.25 -7.24 7.02
N ALA A 102 -3.22 -6.80 8.28
CA ALA A 102 -2.60 -7.57 9.36
C ALA A 102 -3.32 -8.88 9.66
N GLU A 103 -4.65 -8.91 9.56
CA GLU A 103 -5.49 -10.08 9.79
C GLU A 103 -5.32 -11.12 8.67
N HIS A 104 -5.33 -10.69 7.41
CA HIS A 104 -5.35 -11.63 6.28
C HIS A 104 -3.96 -12.01 5.73
N ILE A 105 -2.94 -11.17 5.93
CA ILE A 105 -1.56 -11.42 5.45
C ILE A 105 -0.64 -11.78 6.63
N GLY A 106 -1.02 -11.42 7.86
CA GLY A 106 -0.25 -11.62 9.08
C GLY A 106 0.60 -10.41 9.46
N ARG A 107 0.90 -10.25 10.75
CA ARG A 107 1.67 -9.11 11.28
C ARG A 107 3.02 -8.99 10.59
N THR A 108 3.31 -7.83 10.01
CA THR A 108 4.61 -7.48 9.44
C THR A 108 5.25 -6.35 10.24
N LYS A 109 6.58 -6.29 10.27
CA LYS A 109 7.25 -5.04 10.69
C LYS A 109 6.91 -4.02 9.61
N ALA A 110 6.35 -2.87 9.99
CA ALA A 110 6.22 -1.76 9.05
C ALA A 110 7.59 -1.57 8.37
N PRO A 111 7.65 -1.38 7.03
CA PRO A 111 8.86 -0.94 6.39
C PRO A 111 9.20 0.34 7.12
N ALA A 112 10.46 0.50 7.50
CA ALA A 112 10.90 1.77 8.05
C ALA A 112 10.36 2.82 7.09
N ALA A 113 9.36 3.60 7.53
CA ALA A 113 8.87 4.72 6.74
C ALA A 113 10.14 5.45 6.33
N PRO A 114 10.27 5.94 5.08
CA PRO A 114 11.35 6.86 4.80
C PRO A 114 11.18 7.96 5.83
N LEU A 115 12.04 7.97 6.85
CA LEU A 115 12.11 9.03 7.83
C LEU A 115 12.21 10.25 6.93
N LYS A 116 11.15 11.08 6.91
CA LYS A 116 11.24 12.41 6.32
C LYS A 116 12.48 12.97 7.00
N ARG A 117 13.59 13.07 6.27
CA ARG A 117 14.83 13.57 6.84
C ARG A 117 14.43 14.96 7.30
N LEU A 118 14.30 15.13 8.62
CA LEU A 118 13.81 16.36 9.23
C LEU A 118 14.71 17.56 8.86
N HIS A 119 15.86 17.26 8.26
CA HIS A 119 16.87 18.20 7.81
C HIS A 119 17.26 17.87 6.37
N ASP A 120 16.84 18.71 5.42
CA ASP A 120 17.40 18.71 4.07
C ASP A 120 18.91 19.02 4.14
N LEU A 121 19.71 18.53 3.18
CA LEU A 121 21.14 18.84 3.07
C LEU A 121 21.39 20.34 3.04
N LEU A 122 20.43 21.10 2.53
CA LEU A 122 20.41 22.57 2.56
C LEU A 122 20.38 23.12 4.01
N TRP A 123 19.54 22.59 4.88
CA TRP A 123 19.50 22.97 6.29
C TRP A 123 20.79 22.59 7.03
N LEU A 124 21.33 21.40 6.78
CA LEU A 124 22.61 20.96 7.36
C LEU A 124 23.76 21.85 6.91
N ARG A 125 23.82 22.21 5.61
CA ARG A 125 24.80 23.17 5.09
C ARG A 125 24.66 24.56 5.72
N GLN A 126 23.44 25.02 5.96
CA GLN A 126 23.17 26.31 6.59
C GLN A 126 23.66 26.34 8.05
N ILE A 127 23.40 25.28 8.83
CA ILE A 127 23.79 25.19 10.25
C ILE A 127 25.29 24.97 10.41
N LEU A 128 25.90 24.07 9.64
CA LEU A 128 27.34 23.83 9.75
C LEU A 128 28.17 25.07 9.36
N ARG A 129 27.62 25.98 8.54
CA ARG A 129 28.25 27.27 8.22
C ARG A 129 28.30 28.25 9.40
N THR A 130 27.38 28.16 10.36
CA THR A 130 27.34 29.07 11.52
C THR A 130 28.12 28.53 12.71
N LEU A 131 28.45 27.24 12.72
CA LEU A 131 29.31 26.64 13.75
C LEU A 131 30.77 27.07 13.55
N ARG A 132 31.34 27.71 14.57
CA ARG A 132 32.78 28.03 14.62
C ARG A 132 33.51 26.92 15.37
N THR A 133 34.63 26.45 14.83
CA THR A 133 35.51 25.50 15.54
C THR A 133 36.24 26.21 16.69
N VAL A 134 36.46 25.48 17.78
CA VAL A 134 37.09 25.92 19.04
C VAL A 134 38.37 26.78 18.89
N PRO A 135 39.28 26.60 17.89
CA PRO A 135 40.48 27.43 17.78
C PRO A 135 40.20 28.93 17.54
N ARG A 136 39.02 29.30 17.01
CA ARG A 136 38.68 30.69 16.67
C ARG A 136 37.98 31.49 17.79
N ALA A 137 37.69 30.86 18.94
CA ALA A 137 37.08 31.56 20.07
C ALA A 137 38.09 32.35 20.93
N ARG A 138 39.41 32.15 20.75
CA ARG A 138 40.46 32.75 21.58
C ARG A 138 41.22 33.94 20.95
N LEU A 139 40.70 34.58 19.90
CA LEU A 139 41.35 35.73 19.26
C LEU A 139 40.60 37.07 19.41
N ARG A 140 39.73 37.20 20.42
CA ARG A 140 39.10 38.48 20.81
C ARG A 140 39.05 38.64 22.31
N VAL A 141 40.22 38.61 22.96
CA VAL A 141 40.45 39.28 24.24
C VAL A 141 41.91 39.75 24.23
N LEU A 142 42.17 40.92 23.63
CA LEU A 142 43.22 41.87 23.97
C LEU A 142 42.78 43.23 23.42
#